data_AF-A0A350LQX3-F1
#
_entry.id   AF-A0A350LQX3-F1
#
_cell.length_a   1.000
_cell.length_b   1.000
_cell.length_c   1.000
_cell.angle_alpha   90.00
_cell.angle_beta   90.00
_cell.angle_gamma   90.00
#
_symmetry.space_group_name_H-M   'P 1'
#
loop_
_entity.id
_entity.type
_entity.pdbx_description
1 polymer ?
#
loop_
_entity_poly.entity_id
_entity_poly.type
_entity_poly.pdbx_seq_one_letter_code
_entity_poly.pdbx_strand_id
1 'polypeptide(L)'
;MNAADTAWIIVATALVLFMTLPGLALFYGGLVRARNVLSVFMQCYAIACLMSVLWFVAGYSIAFGEGNAIWGGAGKALLRGITADSLSGTLPEVLFFMFQMTFAI
;
A
#
# COMPACT_ATOMS: atom_id res chain seq x y z
N MET A 1 -0.83 6.39 -20.78
CA MET A 1 -1.70 6.90 -19.70
C MET A 1 -3.14 6.92 -20.17
N ASN A 2 -4.00 6.11 -19.57
CA ASN A 2 -5.43 6.16 -19.81
C ASN A 2 -6.10 6.82 -18.59
N ALA A 3 -6.82 7.92 -18.81
CA ALA A 3 -7.45 8.68 -17.73
C ALA A 3 -8.56 7.87 -17.03
N ALA A 4 -9.28 7.00 -17.76
CA ALA A 4 -10.32 6.15 -17.19
C ALA A 4 -9.73 5.11 -16.24
N ASP A 5 -8.65 4.43 -16.66
CA ASP A 5 -7.94 3.45 -15.83
C ASP A 5 -7.33 4.11 -14.58
N THR A 6 -6.77 5.31 -14.75
CA THR A 6 -6.20 6.12 -13.66
C THR A 6 -7.28 6.49 -12.64
N ALA A 7 -8.43 7.00 -13.09
CA ALA A 7 -9.53 7.36 -12.20
C ALA A 7 -10.07 6.14 -11.45
N TRP A 8 -10.22 5.00 -12.14
CA TRP A 8 -10.67 3.76 -11.51
C TRP A 8 -9.70 3.27 -10.44
N ILE A 9 -8.39 3.28 -10.72
CA ILE A 9 -7.40 2.81 -9.74
C ILE A 9 -7.29 3.75 -8.54
N ILE A 10 -7.49 5.06 -8.68
CA ILE A 10 -7.59 5.97 -7.52
C ILE A 10 -8.75 5.56 -6.62
N VAL A 11 -9.93 5.32 -7.20
CA VAL A 11 -11.13 4.88 -6.45
C VAL A 11 -10.87 3.51 -5.82
N ALA A 12 -10.32 2.56 -6.57
CA ALA A 12 -10.00 1.24 -6.06
C ALA A 12 -8.99 1.29 -4.91
N THR A 13 -7.96 2.15 -5.00
CA THR A 13 -6.99 2.36 -3.93
C THR A 13 -7.67 2.83 -2.65
N ALA A 14 -8.59 3.80 -2.76
CA ALA A 14 -9.36 4.28 -1.61
C ALA A 14 -10.25 3.20 -1.00
N LEU A 15 -10.90 2.37 -1.83
CA LEU A 15 -11.73 1.26 -1.38
C LEU A 15 -10.92 0.18 -0.65
N VAL A 16 -9.74 -0.18 -1.17
CA VAL A 16 -8.88 -1.18 -0.51
C VAL A 16 -8.33 -0.62 0.80
N LEU A 17 -7.89 0.65 0.83
CA LEU A 17 -7.46 1.29 2.07
C LEU A 17 -8.58 1.32 3.13
N PHE A 18 -9.83 1.50 2.69
CA PHE A 18 -11.00 1.48 3.57
C PHE A 18 -11.21 0.10 4.23
N MET A 19 -10.78 -0.99 3.57
CA MET A 19 -10.82 -2.33 4.16
C MET A 19 -9.93 -2.42 5.39
N THR A 20 -8.74 -1.84 5.37
CA THR A 20 -7.82 -1.86 6.53
C THR A 20 -8.20 -0.79 7.56
N LEU A 21 -8.42 0.44 7.12
CA LEU A 21 -8.71 1.60 7.97
C LEU A 21 -10.03 2.27 7.55
N PRO A 22 -11.14 2.12 8.30
CA PRO A 22 -11.28 1.48 9.61
C PRO A 22 -11.79 0.02 9.56
N GLY A 23 -11.96 -0.60 8.39
CA GLY A 23 -12.67 -1.88 8.25
C GLY A 23 -12.17 -3.01 9.17
N LEU A 24 -10.90 -3.40 9.07
CA LEU A 24 -10.29 -4.43 9.92
C LEU A 24 -10.22 -4.00 11.39
N ALA A 25 -9.93 -2.72 11.65
CA ALA A 25 -9.86 -2.20 13.02
C ALA A 25 -11.22 -2.31 13.73
N LEU A 26 -12.33 -2.01 13.04
CA LEU A 26 -13.69 -2.18 13.56
C LEU A 26 -14.06 -3.65 13.69
N PHE A 27 -13.71 -4.49 12.71
CA PHE A 27 -14.00 -5.91 12.74
C PHE A 27 -13.31 -6.61 13.92
N TYR A 28 -11.99 -6.45 14.08
CA TYR A 28 -11.25 -7.02 15.20
C TYR A 28 -11.57 -6.33 16.53
N GLY A 29 -11.83 -5.02 16.50
CA GLY A 29 -12.32 -4.27 17.65
C GLY A 29 -13.65 -4.82 18.19
N GLY A 30 -14.56 -5.23 17.31
CA GLY A 30 -15.86 -5.82 17.69
C GLY A 30 -15.76 -7.22 18.32
N LEU A 31 -14.67 -7.96 18.09
CA LEU A 31 -14.44 -9.30 18.64
C LEU A 31 -13.76 -9.27 20.03
N VAL A 32 -13.17 -8.14 20.42
CA VAL A 32 -12.49 -8.00 21.71
C VAL A 32 -13.38 -7.35 22.77
N ARG A 33 -13.03 -7.51 24.04
CA ARG A 33 -13.70 -6.81 25.14
C ARG A 33 -13.56 -5.29 24.97
N ALA A 34 -14.60 -4.53 25.33
CA ALA A 34 -14.64 -3.07 25.20
C ALA A 34 -13.37 -2.36 25.73
N ARG A 35 -12.83 -2.81 26.88
CA ARG A 35 -11.58 -2.27 27.46
C ARG A 35 -10.33 -2.41 26.59
N ASN A 36 -10.34 -3.33 25.62
CA ASN A 36 -9.20 -3.64 24.76
C ASN A 36 -9.37 -3.08 23.33
N VAL A 37 -10.54 -2.53 22.98
CA VAL A 37 -10.83 -1.99 21.64
C VAL A 37 -9.81 -0.92 21.26
N LEU A 38 -9.53 0.03 22.16
CA LEU A 38 -8.54 1.07 21.91
C LEU A 38 -7.15 0.50 21.56
N SER A 39 -6.74 -0.59 22.23
CA SER A 39 -5.46 -1.25 21.93
C SER A 39 -5.43 -1.85 20.52
N VAL A 40 -6.54 -2.44 20.07
CA VAL A 40 -6.65 -2.99 18.71
C VAL A 40 -6.56 -1.87 17.67
N PHE A 41 -7.29 -0.77 17.87
CA PHE A 41 -7.22 0.40 16.99
C PHE A 41 -5.79 0.96 16.89
N MET A 42 -5.11 1.11 18.02
CA MET A 42 -3.73 1.61 18.06
C MET A 42 -2.76 0.67 17.36
N GLN A 43 -2.91 -0.64 17.52
CA GLN A 43 -2.08 -1.63 16.83
C GLN A 43 -2.32 -1.61 15.32
N CYS A 44 -3.58 -1.61 14.86
CA CYS A 44 -3.92 -1.53 13.44
C CYS A 44 -3.35 -0.25 12.80
N TYR A 45 -3.49 0.90 13.45
CA TYR A 45 -2.96 2.16 12.94
C TYR A 45 -1.43 2.18 12.93
N ALA A 46 -0.78 1.70 14.00
CA ALA A 46 0.67 1.64 14.08
C ALA A 46 1.28 0.71 13.00
N ILE A 47 0.67 -0.46 12.78
CA ILE A 47 1.08 -1.39 11.72
C ILE A 47 0.89 -0.75 10.35
N ALA A 48 -0.23 -0.07 10.11
CA ALA A 48 -0.47 0.63 8.85
C ALA A 48 0.60 1.69 8.56
N CYS A 49 0.98 2.50 9.54
CA CYS A 49 2.06 3.47 9.40
C CYS A 49 3.41 2.78 9.15
N LEU A 50 3.74 1.75 9.94
CA LEU A 50 5.01 1.03 9.81
C LEU A 50 5.15 0.37 8.45
N MET A 51 4.12 -0.35 7.99
CA MET A 51 4.11 -1.04 6.71
C MET A 51 4.16 -0.06 5.54
N SER A 52 3.49 1.10 5.63
CA SER A 52 3.62 2.17 4.64
C SER A 52 5.07 2.65 4.48
N VAL A 53 5.77 2.86 5.60
CA VAL A 53 7.17 3.30 5.59
C VAL A 53 8.08 2.20 5.05
N LEU A 54 7.92 0.94 5.48
CA LEU A 54 8.71 -0.18 4.97
C LEU A 54 8.48 -0.40 3.47
N TRP A 55 7.24 -0.23 3.01
CA TRP A 55 6.87 -0.30 1.61
C TRP A 55 7.60 0.75 0.77
N PHE A 56 7.61 2.00 1.26
CA PHE A 56 8.34 3.11 0.64
C PHE A 56 9.87 2.89 0.62
N VAL A 57 10.44 2.44 1.73
CA VAL A 57 11.89 2.26 1.86
C VAL A 57 12.40 1.13 0.95
N ALA A 58 11.75 -0.03 0.99
CA ALA A 58 12.26 -1.21 0.27
C ALA A 58 11.16 -2.11 -0.30
N GLY A 59 9.98 -2.21 0.33
CA GLY A 59 8.96 -3.21 -0.03
C GLY A 59 8.55 -3.15 -1.50
N TYR A 60 8.34 -1.94 -2.04
CA TYR A 60 8.03 -1.79 -3.45
C TYR A 60 9.13 -2.29 -4.38
N SER A 61 10.39 -1.95 -4.08
CA SER A 61 11.53 -2.36 -4.89
C SER A 61 11.73 -3.87 -4.87
N ILE A 62 11.50 -4.50 -3.72
CA ILE A 62 11.62 -5.95 -3.56
C ILE A 62 10.54 -6.68 -4.35
N ALA A 63 9.32 -6.14 -4.40
CA ALA A 63 8.19 -6.76 -5.09
C ALA A 63 8.17 -6.50 -6.60
N PHE A 64 8.50 -5.26 -7.03
CA PHE A 64 8.28 -4.77 -8.40
C PHE A 64 9.54 -4.20 -9.08
N GLY A 65 10.72 -4.45 -8.54
CA GLY A 65 11.99 -4.10 -9.17
C GLY A 65 12.48 -5.14 -10.21
N GLU A 66 13.52 -4.77 -10.95
CA GLU A 66 14.08 -5.53 -12.09
C GLU A 66 15.09 -6.61 -11.64
N GLY A 67 14.76 -7.38 -10.62
CA GLY A 67 15.63 -8.45 -10.12
C GLY A 67 15.36 -9.80 -10.77
N ASN A 68 15.27 -10.85 -9.97
CA ASN A 68 14.95 -12.21 -10.41
C ASN A 68 13.50 -12.60 -10.02
N ALA A 69 13.10 -13.84 -10.33
CA ALA A 69 11.74 -14.33 -10.09
C ALA A 69 11.25 -14.29 -8.62
N ILE A 70 12.17 -14.16 -7.65
CA ILE A 70 11.87 -14.20 -6.20
C ILE A 70 12.18 -12.85 -5.54
N TRP A 71 13.03 -12.03 -6.15
CA TRP A 71 13.58 -10.81 -5.55
C TRP A 71 13.73 -9.70 -6.58
N GLY A 72 13.02 -8.58 -6.40
CA GLY A 72 13.03 -7.43 -7.30
C GLY A 72 14.23 -6.48 -7.15
N GLY A 73 15.09 -6.66 -6.14
CA GLY A 73 16.25 -5.79 -5.94
C GLY A 73 15.98 -4.54 -5.11
N ALA A 74 17.00 -3.70 -4.96
CA ALA A 74 16.94 -2.42 -4.23
C ALA A 74 16.99 -1.19 -5.17
N GLY A 75 16.87 -1.40 -6.49
CA GLY A 75 17.01 -0.34 -7.50
C GLY A 75 15.94 0.75 -7.42
N LYS A 76 14.73 0.40 -6.95
CA LYS A 76 13.60 1.32 -6.79
C LYS A 76 13.34 1.69 -5.31
N ALA A 77 14.29 1.41 -4.42
CA ALA A 77 14.19 1.79 -3.01
C ALA A 77 13.98 3.30 -2.88
N LEU A 78 13.13 3.75 -1.95
CA LEU A 78 12.75 5.16 -1.77
C LEU A 78 12.16 5.79 -3.05
N LEU A 79 11.52 4.99 -3.90
CA LEU A 79 11.03 5.41 -5.22
C LEU A 79 12.13 5.99 -6.14
N ARG A 80 13.38 5.58 -5.93
CA ARG A 80 14.51 6.08 -6.72
C ARG A 80 14.33 5.73 -8.19
N GLY A 81 14.42 6.75 -9.04
CA GLY A 81 14.29 6.61 -10.50
C GLY A 81 12.84 6.62 -11.02
N ILE A 82 11.85 6.78 -10.14
CA ILE A 82 10.44 6.92 -10.52
C ILE A 82 10.10 8.40 -10.64
N THR A 83 9.75 8.85 -11.85
CA THR A 83 9.33 10.22 -12.13
C THR A 83 7.82 10.28 -12.35
N ALA A 84 7.26 11.48 -12.51
CA ALA A 84 5.83 11.66 -12.80
C ALA A 84 5.40 11.01 -14.13
N ASP A 85 6.34 10.84 -15.06
CA ASP A 85 6.12 10.26 -16.38
C ASP A 85 6.37 8.74 -16.41
N SER A 86 6.85 8.16 -15.30
CA SER A 86 7.07 6.72 -15.18
C SER A 86 5.75 5.95 -15.23
N LEU A 87 5.70 4.90 -16.06
CA LEU A 87 4.50 4.09 -16.27
C LEU A 87 4.75 2.63 -15.91
N SER A 88 3.80 2.03 -15.19
CA SER A 88 3.66 0.59 -15.02
C SER A 88 2.49 0.13 -15.89
N GLY A 89 2.78 -0.39 -17.09
CA GLY A 89 1.77 -0.69 -18.09
C GLY A 89 1.06 0.57 -18.58
N THR A 90 -0.25 0.70 -18.33
CA THR A 90 -1.05 1.87 -18.76
C THR A 90 -1.20 2.94 -17.66
N LEU A 91 -0.73 2.66 -16.45
CA LEU A 91 -0.93 3.46 -15.24
C LEU A 91 0.36 4.23 -14.85
N PRO A 92 0.23 5.44 -14.28
CA PRO A 92 1.34 6.10 -13.58
C PRO A 92 1.93 5.19 -12.51
N GLU A 93 3.26 5.02 -12.51
CA GLU A 93 3.95 4.10 -11.59
C GLU A 93 3.75 4.51 -10.12
N VAL A 94 3.65 5.82 -9.84
CA VAL A 94 3.30 6.35 -8.51
C VAL A 94 1.91 5.91 -8.06
N LEU A 95 0.94 5.87 -8.98
CA LEU A 95 -0.41 5.39 -8.68
C LEU A 95 -0.41 3.88 -8.44
N PHE A 96 0.35 3.14 -9.24
CA PHE A 96 0.53 1.71 -9.04
C PHE A 96 1.21 1.41 -7.69
N PHE A 97 2.21 2.18 -7.28
CA PHE A 97 2.84 2.10 -5.98
C PHE A 97 1.83 2.27 -4.84
N MET A 98 0.98 3.31 -4.91
CA MET A 98 -0.05 3.55 -3.89
C MET A 98 -1.09 2.43 -3.85
N PHE A 99 -1.53 1.95 -5.00
CA PHE A 99 -2.49 0.85 -5.08
C PHE A 99 -1.93 -0.45 -4.50
N GLN A 100 -0.67 -0.78 -4.77
CA GLN A 100 -0.06 -2.01 -4.23
C GLN A 100 0.26 -1.89 -2.74
N MET A 101 0.56 -0.68 -2.25
CA MET A 101 0.79 -0.43 -0.83
C MET A 101 -0.41 -0.81 0.03
N THR A 102 -1.64 -0.62 -0.46
CA THR A 102 -2.85 -0.94 0.33
C THR A 102 -3.06 -2.45 0.52
N PHE A 103 -2.39 -3.30 -0.25
CA PHE A 103 -2.37 -4.76 -0.03
C PHE A 103 -1.24 -5.19 0.92
N ALA A 104 -0.21 -4.37 1.07
CA ALA A 104 0.92 -4.64 1.98
C ALA A 104 0.65 -4.20 3.42
N ILE A 105 -0.28 -3.26 3.61
CA ILE A 105 -0.77 -2.77 4.91
C ILE A 105 -1.93 -3.65 5.39
#